data_AF-A0A4Y8DBL7-F1
#
_entry.id   AF-A0A4Y8DBL7-F1
#
_cell.length_a   1.000
_cell.length_b   1.000
_cell.length_c   1.000
_cell.angle_alpha   90.00
_cell.angle_beta   90.00
_cell.angle_gamma   90.00
#
_symmetry.space_group_name_H-M   'P 1'
#
loop_
_entity.id
_entity.type
_entity.pdbx_description
1 polymer ?
#
loop_
_entity_poly.entity_id
_entity_poly.type
_entity_poly.pdbx_seq_one_letter_code
_entity_poly.pdbx_strand_id
1 'polypeptide(L)'
;MFGYQAHHELSLIRKQFTKNVFGMGDSKLYSSYQQVQHLYSNVVEKPLGYYPPPYDLEKIANLTIAACDPMDGKTDGLVARTDLCKLNFDMNSTLGEAYLCAATPASTNPYNPTPALPAQNGTVSAEGIAVAAKIIDGLRDTQGRRDYLSYQPAATFVDAATTYKDDTNSWELSISSLGSEFPVRFIKLLDASTFDAGTFDNVTYDTLRGWMYTGWQMYEDTLQTTWPDLTPFQAAGGKVLHFHGESDNSVPTASSVRYHESVRSVMYPNMTFNESTEALGRWYRLFLIPGAADCTTN
;
A
#
# COMPACT_ATOMS: atom_id res chain seq x y z
N MET A 1 -16.01 16.51 7.68
CA MET A 1 -15.44 16.28 9.02
C MET A 1 -14.40 15.15 9.08
N PHE A 2 -13.91 14.60 7.95
CA PHE A 2 -13.09 13.39 7.96
C PHE A 2 -11.62 13.56 8.43
N GLY A 3 -11.02 14.75 8.36
CA GLY A 3 -9.58 14.93 8.66
C GLY A 3 -9.19 14.83 10.13
N TYR A 4 -9.34 15.90 10.89
CA TYR A 4 -8.99 15.93 12.31
C TYR A 4 -10.20 16.16 13.22
N GLN A 5 -11.21 16.86 12.71
CA GLN A 5 -12.31 17.38 13.51
C GLN A 5 -13.14 16.25 14.12
N ALA A 6 -13.48 15.20 13.36
CA ALA A 6 -14.19 14.05 13.90
C ALA A 6 -13.38 13.35 15.00
N HIS A 7 -12.09 13.07 14.79
CA HIS A 7 -11.26 12.41 15.81
C HIS A 7 -11.04 13.29 17.04
N HIS A 8 -10.86 14.60 16.86
CA HIS A 8 -10.70 15.56 17.95
C HIS A 8 -11.99 15.69 18.77
N GLU A 9 -13.11 15.93 18.11
CA GLU A 9 -14.43 16.02 18.75
C GLU A 9 -14.81 14.70 19.41
N LEU A 10 -14.62 13.56 18.73
CA LEU A 10 -14.83 12.24 19.32
C LEU A 10 -13.88 12.01 20.49
N SER A 11 -12.63 12.49 20.47
CA SER A 11 -11.73 12.37 21.63
C SER A 11 -12.14 13.25 22.80
N LEU A 12 -12.65 14.47 22.53
CA LEU A 12 -13.19 15.37 23.57
C LEU A 12 -14.48 14.80 24.17
N ILE A 13 -15.41 14.38 23.31
CA ILE A 13 -16.67 13.74 23.69
C ILE A 13 -16.39 12.41 24.40
N ARG A 14 -15.46 11.59 23.90
CA ARG A 14 -15.04 10.33 24.52
C ARG A 14 -14.38 10.58 25.86
N LYS A 15 -13.51 11.57 26.04
CA LYS A 15 -12.96 11.91 27.38
C LYS A 15 -14.08 12.27 28.36
N GLN A 16 -15.14 12.94 27.87
CA GLN A 16 -16.32 13.28 28.67
C GLN A 16 -17.26 12.08 28.93
N PHE A 17 -17.42 11.17 27.96
CA PHE A 17 -18.33 10.01 27.98
C PHE A 17 -17.70 8.76 28.62
N THR A 18 -16.40 8.55 28.45
CA THR A 18 -15.58 7.51 29.09
C THR A 18 -15.58 7.63 30.61
N LYS A 19 -15.83 8.83 31.14
CA LYS A 19 -16.06 9.05 32.56
C LYS A 19 -17.29 8.31 33.11
N ASN A 20 -18.18 7.80 32.24
CA ASN A 20 -19.45 7.19 32.64
C ASN A 20 -19.71 5.76 32.14
N VAL A 21 -19.22 5.25 31.00
CA VAL A 21 -19.69 3.90 30.51
C VAL A 21 -18.69 3.03 29.69
N PHE A 22 -17.83 3.56 28.80
CA PHE A 22 -17.01 2.80 27.80
C PHE A 22 -17.83 1.89 26.83
N GLY A 23 -17.43 1.57 25.59
CA GLY A 23 -16.21 1.85 24.81
C GLY A 23 -16.43 1.54 23.32
N MET A 24 -15.52 1.97 22.44
CA MET A 24 -15.54 1.67 20.99
C MET A 24 -14.11 1.63 20.38
N GLY A 25 -14.01 0.90 19.27
CA GLY A 25 -12.80 0.58 18.49
C GLY A 25 -12.51 1.47 17.26
N ASP A 26 -11.70 0.94 16.34
CA ASP A 26 -10.77 1.70 15.49
C ASP A 26 -11.18 1.87 14.01
N SER A 27 -10.72 2.97 13.40
CA SER A 27 -10.67 3.21 11.95
C SER A 27 -9.49 4.12 11.61
N LYS A 28 -8.78 3.85 10.50
CA LYS A 28 -7.55 4.53 10.03
C LYS A 28 -7.86 5.67 9.04
N LEU A 29 -6.94 6.64 8.86
CA LEU A 29 -7.08 7.79 7.94
C LEU A 29 -5.85 7.98 7.02
N TYR A 30 -6.08 8.46 5.78
CA TYR A 30 -5.21 8.32 4.61
C TYR A 30 -4.67 9.66 4.03
N SER A 31 -3.44 9.63 3.49
CA SER A 31 -2.80 10.71 2.71
C SER A 31 -3.22 10.69 1.23
N SER A 32 -3.25 11.83 0.53
CA SER A 32 -3.56 11.90 -0.91
C SER A 32 -2.67 11.00 -1.78
N TYR A 33 -1.40 10.85 -1.38
CA TYR A 33 -0.47 9.97 -2.07
C TYR A 33 -0.89 8.51 -1.91
N GLN A 34 -1.24 8.11 -0.68
CA GLN A 34 -1.66 6.75 -0.38
C GLN A 34 -2.96 6.37 -1.12
N GLN A 35 -3.95 7.25 -1.14
CA GLN A 35 -5.20 6.95 -1.84
C GLN A 35 -4.96 6.76 -3.33
N VAL A 36 -4.27 7.70 -3.98
CA VAL A 36 -4.02 7.60 -5.42
C VAL A 36 -3.08 6.43 -5.75
N GLN A 37 -2.21 6.01 -4.84
CA GLN A 37 -1.32 4.85 -5.01
C GLN A 37 -2.08 3.55 -5.25
N HIS A 38 -3.29 3.38 -4.71
CA HIS A 38 -4.13 2.20 -4.97
C HIS A 38 -4.57 2.07 -6.45
N LEU A 39 -4.43 3.13 -7.26
CA LEU A 39 -4.65 3.07 -8.71
C LEU A 39 -3.37 2.76 -9.50
N TYR A 40 -2.21 2.72 -8.86
CA TYR A 40 -0.94 2.59 -9.55
C TYR A 40 -0.84 1.27 -10.32
N SER A 41 -1.19 0.15 -9.69
CA SER A 41 -1.22 -1.16 -10.33
C SER A 41 -2.14 -1.18 -11.56
N ASN A 42 -3.33 -0.59 -11.46
CA ASN A 42 -4.25 -0.45 -12.60
C ASN A 42 -3.67 0.37 -13.77
N VAL A 43 -2.88 1.41 -13.47
CA VAL A 43 -2.15 2.20 -14.49
C VAL A 43 -0.91 1.47 -15.01
N VAL A 44 -0.38 0.45 -14.33
CA VAL A 44 0.70 -0.41 -14.83
C VAL A 44 0.16 -1.43 -15.84
N GLU A 45 -0.96 -2.07 -15.54
CA GLU A 45 -1.56 -3.12 -16.38
C GLU A 45 -1.97 -2.60 -17.76
N LYS A 46 -2.57 -1.40 -17.80
CA LYS A 46 -3.16 -0.85 -19.03
C LYS A 46 -2.16 -0.56 -20.15
N PRO A 47 -1.03 0.16 -19.95
CA PRO A 47 -0.04 0.39 -20.99
C PRO A 47 0.69 -0.89 -21.42
N LEU A 48 0.79 -1.89 -20.51
CA LEU A 48 1.35 -3.20 -20.83
C LEU A 48 0.36 -4.07 -21.62
N GLY A 49 -0.93 -3.73 -21.60
CA GLY A 49 -1.99 -4.50 -22.27
C GLY A 49 -2.16 -5.89 -21.68
N TYR A 50 -1.76 -6.10 -20.43
CA TYR A 50 -1.79 -7.40 -19.75
C TYR A 50 -2.51 -7.26 -18.41
N TYR A 51 -3.58 -8.05 -18.27
CA TYR A 51 -4.36 -8.18 -17.04
C TYR A 51 -4.06 -9.58 -16.48
N PRO A 52 -3.15 -9.71 -15.51
CA PRO A 52 -2.67 -11.00 -15.06
C PRO A 52 -3.79 -11.85 -14.44
N PRO A 53 -3.81 -13.16 -14.69
CA PRO A 53 -4.55 -14.09 -13.84
C PRO A 53 -4.06 -13.95 -12.39
N PRO A 54 -4.95 -13.92 -11.38
CA PRO A 54 -4.55 -13.70 -9.98
C PRO A 54 -3.45 -14.67 -9.50
N TYR A 55 -3.49 -15.93 -9.93
CA TYR A 55 -2.52 -16.93 -9.50
C TYR A 55 -1.16 -16.82 -10.20
N ASP A 56 -1.05 -16.07 -11.30
CA ASP A 56 0.25 -15.72 -11.91
C ASP A 56 1.04 -14.83 -10.94
N LEU A 57 0.43 -13.71 -10.49
CA LEU A 57 1.05 -12.79 -9.54
C LEU A 57 1.23 -13.42 -8.15
N GLU A 58 0.28 -14.24 -7.69
CA GLU A 58 0.42 -14.98 -6.44
C GLU A 58 1.61 -15.94 -6.48
N LYS A 59 1.81 -16.64 -7.61
CA LYS A 59 2.97 -17.53 -7.79
C LYS A 59 4.27 -16.74 -7.74
N ILE A 60 4.35 -15.57 -8.38
CA ILE A 60 5.51 -14.67 -8.30
C ILE A 60 5.78 -14.25 -6.84
N ALA A 61 4.76 -13.83 -6.10
CA ALA A 61 4.90 -13.42 -4.70
C ALA A 61 5.40 -14.59 -3.82
N ASN A 62 4.83 -15.79 -3.98
CA ASN A 62 5.24 -16.98 -3.24
C ASN A 62 6.69 -17.39 -3.53
N LEU A 63 7.10 -17.35 -4.81
CA LEU A 63 8.49 -17.63 -5.20
C LEU A 63 9.46 -16.56 -4.67
N THR A 64 9.03 -15.30 -4.62
CA THR A 64 9.80 -14.20 -4.04
C THR A 64 10.02 -14.43 -2.55
N ILE A 65 8.96 -14.78 -1.80
CA ILE A 65 9.05 -15.12 -0.37
C ILE A 65 10.01 -16.29 -0.17
N ALA A 66 9.83 -17.38 -0.91
CA ALA A 66 10.67 -18.58 -0.78
C ALA A 66 12.16 -18.29 -1.07
N ALA A 67 12.45 -17.42 -2.04
CA ALA A 67 13.82 -17.02 -2.36
C ALA A 67 14.43 -16.07 -1.34
N CYS A 68 13.62 -15.20 -0.73
CA CYS A 68 14.07 -14.14 0.16
C CYS A 68 14.08 -14.50 1.65
N ASP A 69 13.28 -15.48 2.08
CA ASP A 69 13.20 -15.97 3.46
C ASP A 69 14.59 -16.29 4.06
N PRO A 70 15.48 -17.09 3.40
CA PRO A 70 16.82 -17.37 3.89
C PRO A 70 17.75 -16.16 4.12
N MET A 71 17.43 -14.97 3.58
CA MET A 71 18.35 -13.83 3.54
C MET A 71 18.58 -13.17 4.91
N ASP A 72 17.71 -13.41 5.89
CA ASP A 72 17.91 -12.97 7.27
C ASP A 72 18.65 -14.00 8.16
N GLY A 73 18.99 -15.15 7.58
CA GLY A 73 19.67 -16.24 8.27
C GLY A 73 18.73 -17.29 8.87
N LYS A 74 17.41 -17.19 8.61
CA LYS A 74 16.42 -18.20 8.97
C LYS A 74 15.58 -18.61 7.76
N THR A 75 14.95 -19.78 7.85
CA THR A 75 14.02 -20.27 6.83
C THR A 75 12.75 -20.66 7.56
N ASP A 76 11.88 -19.67 7.76
CA ASP A 76 10.66 -19.79 8.56
C ASP A 76 9.41 -19.28 7.81
N GLY A 77 9.54 -19.02 6.51
CA GLY A 77 8.48 -18.55 5.64
C GLY A 77 8.22 -17.05 5.77
N LEU A 78 9.08 -16.30 6.46
CA LEU A 78 8.96 -14.86 6.65
C LEU A 78 10.14 -14.13 6.02
N VAL A 79 9.87 -12.99 5.39
CA VAL A 79 10.94 -12.12 4.87
C VAL A 79 11.17 -10.99 5.87
N ALA A 80 12.16 -11.10 6.75
CA ALA A 80 12.50 -10.01 7.70
C ALA A 80 13.49 -8.98 7.14
N ARG A 81 14.04 -9.23 5.94
CA ARG A 81 15.01 -8.37 5.26
C ARG A 81 14.58 -8.09 3.83
N THR A 82 13.46 -7.39 3.67
CA THR A 82 12.96 -7.00 2.34
C THR A 82 13.94 -6.09 1.59
N ASP A 83 14.79 -5.36 2.32
CA ASP A 83 15.92 -4.61 1.79
C ASP A 83 16.94 -5.52 1.07
N LEU A 84 17.29 -6.66 1.66
CA LEU A 84 18.18 -7.64 1.01
C LEU A 84 17.48 -8.34 -0.15
N CYS A 85 16.19 -8.66 0.01
CA CYS A 85 15.39 -9.24 -1.06
C CYS A 85 15.41 -8.34 -2.30
N LYS A 86 15.17 -7.03 -2.12
CA LYS A 86 15.17 -6.04 -3.21
C LYS A 86 16.51 -5.91 -3.93
N LEU A 87 17.63 -6.19 -3.24
CA LEU A 87 18.97 -6.08 -3.82
C LEU A 87 19.42 -7.36 -4.53
N ASN A 88 18.96 -8.53 -4.10
CA ASN A 88 19.54 -9.81 -4.50
C ASN A 88 18.58 -10.72 -5.27
N PHE A 89 17.27 -10.51 -5.17
CA PHE A 89 16.29 -11.33 -5.88
C PHE A 89 16.05 -10.82 -7.30
N ASP A 90 16.23 -11.70 -8.29
CA ASP A 90 15.85 -11.46 -9.68
C ASP A 90 14.49 -12.10 -9.96
N MET A 91 13.48 -11.26 -10.18
CA MET A 91 12.11 -11.71 -10.46
C MET A 91 12.01 -12.52 -11.77
N ASN A 92 12.95 -12.36 -12.71
CA ASN A 92 12.98 -13.18 -13.93
C ASN A 92 13.26 -14.66 -13.65
N SER A 93 13.83 -15.00 -12.49
CA SER A 93 14.03 -16.39 -12.06
C SER A 93 12.72 -17.16 -11.89
N THR A 94 11.58 -16.46 -11.82
CA THR A 94 10.24 -17.08 -11.69
C THR A 94 9.62 -17.48 -13.03
N LEU A 95 10.21 -17.09 -14.17
CA LEU A 95 9.64 -17.30 -15.50
C LEU A 95 9.42 -18.79 -15.80
N GLY A 96 8.21 -19.14 -16.24
CA GLY A 96 7.87 -20.51 -16.63
C GLY A 96 7.50 -21.43 -15.46
N GLU A 97 7.57 -20.96 -14.22
CA GLU A 97 7.16 -21.75 -13.05
C GLU A 97 5.67 -22.05 -13.08
N ALA A 98 5.32 -23.33 -12.99
CA ALA A 98 3.94 -23.78 -13.10
C ALA A 98 3.11 -23.47 -11.84
N TYR A 99 1.84 -23.13 -12.06
CA TYR A 99 0.83 -23.02 -11.02
C TYR A 99 -0.47 -23.70 -11.45
N LEU A 100 -1.16 -24.29 -10.48
CA LEU A 100 -2.46 -24.92 -10.66
C LEU A 100 -3.32 -24.56 -9.46
N CYS A 101 -4.47 -23.96 -9.74
CA CYS A 101 -5.38 -23.49 -8.72
C CYS A 101 -6.82 -23.90 -9.03
N ALA A 102 -7.51 -24.36 -7.99
CA ALA A 102 -8.91 -24.76 -8.09
C ALA A 102 -9.80 -23.53 -8.30
N ALA A 103 -11.01 -23.75 -8.79
CA ALA A 103 -12.03 -22.71 -8.85
C ALA A 103 -12.40 -22.26 -7.43
N THR A 104 -12.59 -20.94 -7.27
CA THR A 104 -12.94 -20.32 -5.98
C THR A 104 -14.39 -19.84 -6.05
N PRO A 105 -15.26 -20.23 -5.10
CA PRO A 105 -16.64 -19.75 -5.08
C PRO A 105 -16.70 -18.25 -4.76
N ALA A 106 -17.76 -17.58 -5.23
CA ALA A 106 -18.01 -16.19 -4.86
C ALA A 106 -18.21 -16.06 -3.34
N SER A 107 -17.67 -15.00 -2.75
CA SER A 107 -17.97 -14.62 -1.37
C SER A 107 -19.14 -13.65 -1.35
N THR A 108 -20.19 -14.00 -0.60
CA THR A 108 -21.33 -13.11 -0.34
C THR A 108 -21.14 -12.30 0.94
N ASN A 109 -19.92 -12.21 1.48
CA ASN A 109 -19.67 -11.43 2.68
C ASN A 109 -20.02 -9.95 2.41
N PRO A 110 -20.98 -9.34 3.13
CA PRO A 110 -21.39 -7.97 2.88
C PRO A 110 -20.27 -6.93 3.14
N TYR A 111 -19.22 -7.32 3.87
CA TYR A 111 -18.05 -6.47 4.14
C TYR A 111 -16.94 -6.61 3.10
N ASN A 112 -16.87 -7.74 2.39
CA ASN A 112 -15.89 -7.98 1.32
C ASN A 112 -16.43 -9.01 0.32
N PRO A 113 -17.33 -8.61 -0.57
CA PRO A 113 -17.87 -9.50 -1.59
C PRO A 113 -16.80 -9.74 -2.67
N THR A 114 -16.59 -10.99 -3.05
CA THR A 114 -15.65 -11.36 -4.12
C THR A 114 -16.35 -12.21 -5.17
N PRO A 115 -16.07 -11.99 -6.47
CA PRO A 115 -16.63 -12.81 -7.53
C PRO A 115 -16.08 -14.24 -7.48
N ALA A 116 -16.79 -15.18 -8.08
CA ALA A 116 -16.26 -16.52 -8.29
C ALA A 116 -15.10 -16.46 -9.28
N LEU A 117 -14.04 -17.23 -9.03
CA LEU A 117 -12.90 -17.35 -9.95
C LEU A 117 -12.88 -18.75 -10.57
N PRO A 118 -12.64 -18.88 -11.88
CA PRO A 118 -12.48 -20.19 -12.50
C PRO A 118 -11.19 -20.87 -12.02
N ALA A 119 -11.09 -22.18 -12.24
CA ALA A 119 -9.83 -22.88 -12.06
C ALA A 119 -8.78 -22.31 -13.04
N GLN A 120 -7.55 -22.15 -12.56
CA GLN A 120 -6.45 -21.58 -13.34
C GLN A 120 -5.32 -22.61 -13.44
N ASN A 121 -4.79 -22.80 -14.65
CA ASN A 121 -3.67 -23.66 -14.94
C ASN A 121 -2.75 -22.92 -15.90
N GLY A 122 -1.53 -22.66 -15.49
CA GLY A 122 -0.61 -21.85 -16.27
C GLY A 122 0.81 -21.89 -15.73
N THR A 123 1.63 -21.03 -16.31
CA THR A 123 3.00 -20.79 -15.89
C THR A 123 3.19 -19.30 -15.71
N VAL A 124 4.12 -18.91 -14.85
CA VAL A 124 4.50 -17.50 -14.70
C VAL A 124 4.93 -16.92 -16.05
N SER A 125 4.28 -15.82 -16.43
CA SER A 125 4.48 -15.18 -17.74
C SER A 125 5.53 -14.06 -17.68
N ALA A 126 6.11 -13.71 -18.83
CA ALA A 126 7.03 -12.58 -18.91
C ALA A 126 6.29 -11.25 -18.67
N GLU A 127 5.04 -11.16 -19.10
CA GLU A 127 4.15 -10.03 -18.91
C GLU A 127 3.76 -9.88 -17.43
N GLY A 128 3.49 -10.97 -16.72
CA GLY A 128 3.23 -10.99 -15.28
C GLY A 128 4.43 -10.51 -14.47
N ILE A 129 5.63 -10.97 -14.83
CA ILE A 129 6.89 -10.46 -14.26
C ILE A 129 7.06 -8.96 -14.55
N ALA A 130 6.75 -8.50 -15.77
CA ALA A 130 6.84 -7.08 -16.11
C ALA A 130 5.88 -6.21 -15.28
N VAL A 131 4.64 -6.66 -15.08
CA VAL A 131 3.65 -6.01 -14.20
C VAL A 131 4.17 -5.96 -12.76
N ALA A 132 4.54 -7.11 -12.18
CA ALA A 132 5.02 -7.21 -10.81
C ALA A 132 6.28 -6.35 -10.56
N ALA A 133 7.27 -6.43 -11.45
CA ALA A 133 8.49 -5.64 -11.36
C ALA A 133 8.20 -4.14 -11.46
N LYS A 134 7.27 -3.72 -12.33
CA LYS A 134 6.89 -2.31 -12.47
C LYS A 134 6.16 -1.81 -11.23
N ILE A 135 5.26 -2.62 -10.64
CA ILE A 135 4.60 -2.30 -9.38
C ILE A 135 5.63 -2.08 -8.29
N ILE A 136 6.57 -3.02 -8.08
CA ILE A 136 7.62 -2.92 -7.04
C ILE A 136 8.59 -1.76 -7.30
N ASP A 137 8.87 -1.41 -8.56
CA ASP A 137 9.63 -0.19 -8.85
C ASP A 137 8.87 1.02 -8.33
N GLY A 138 7.56 1.16 -8.55
CA GLY A 138 6.75 2.25 -8.01
C GLY A 138 6.68 3.49 -8.90
N LEU A 139 5.81 4.45 -8.56
CA LEU A 139 5.54 5.62 -9.38
C LEU A 139 6.77 6.53 -9.54
N ARG A 140 7.04 6.91 -10.79
CA ARG A 140 8.11 7.84 -11.17
C ARG A 140 7.61 8.81 -12.22
N ASP A 141 8.22 9.99 -12.24
CA ASP A 141 7.96 10.98 -13.27
C ASP A 141 8.77 10.71 -14.54
N THR A 142 8.54 11.54 -15.56
CA THR A 142 9.23 11.50 -16.85
C THR A 142 10.74 11.74 -16.77
N GLN A 143 11.26 12.25 -15.65
CA GLN A 143 12.68 12.44 -15.39
C GLN A 143 13.29 11.27 -14.58
N GLY A 144 12.49 10.24 -14.28
CA GLY A 144 12.90 9.08 -13.49
C GLY A 144 12.93 9.32 -11.97
N ARG A 145 12.47 10.49 -11.50
CA ARG A 145 12.40 10.82 -10.08
C ARG A 145 11.24 10.06 -9.44
N ARG A 146 11.41 9.67 -8.18
CA ARG A 146 10.41 8.96 -7.39
C ARG A 146 9.29 9.92 -6.97
N ASP A 147 8.07 9.72 -7.47
CA ASP A 147 6.90 10.48 -6.99
C ASP A 147 6.35 9.87 -5.70
N TYR A 148 6.16 8.54 -5.67
CA TYR A 148 5.71 7.84 -4.46
C TYR A 148 6.34 6.46 -4.30
N LEU A 149 6.40 6.01 -3.04
CA LEU A 149 6.97 4.72 -2.65
C LEU A 149 6.04 3.58 -3.05
N SER A 150 6.59 2.38 -3.21
CA SER A 150 5.81 1.18 -3.52
C SER A 150 5.98 0.11 -2.45
N TYR A 151 5.15 -0.92 -2.56
CA TYR A 151 5.13 -2.11 -1.71
C TYR A 151 6.49 -2.81 -1.69
N GLN A 152 6.76 -3.54 -0.61
CA GLN A 152 7.97 -4.35 -0.51
C GLN A 152 7.86 -5.61 -1.40
N PRO A 153 8.98 -6.18 -1.87
CA PRO A 153 8.97 -7.34 -2.77
C PRO A 153 8.22 -8.56 -2.25
N ALA A 154 8.08 -8.70 -0.92
CA ALA A 154 7.38 -9.80 -0.27
C ALA A 154 5.88 -9.55 -0.03
N ALA A 155 5.36 -8.38 -0.41
CA ALA A 155 3.94 -8.06 -0.33
C ALA A 155 3.19 -8.66 -1.53
N THR A 156 1.94 -9.04 -1.32
CA THR A 156 1.06 -9.49 -2.40
C THR A 156 0.57 -8.33 -3.28
N PHE A 157 0.15 -8.62 -4.51
CA PHE A 157 -0.22 -7.60 -5.51
C PHE A 157 -1.73 -7.30 -5.53
N VAL A 158 -2.33 -7.00 -4.38
CA VAL A 158 -3.81 -6.89 -4.26
C VAL A 158 -4.43 -5.78 -5.10
N ASP A 159 -3.73 -4.67 -5.33
CA ASP A 159 -4.21 -3.59 -6.20
C ASP A 159 -4.10 -3.93 -7.70
N ALA A 160 -3.41 -5.02 -8.07
CA ALA A 160 -3.37 -5.59 -9.42
C ALA A 160 -4.40 -6.74 -9.59
N ALA A 161 -5.48 -6.69 -8.81
CA ALA A 161 -6.58 -7.63 -8.97
C ALA A 161 -7.23 -7.43 -10.35
N THR A 162 -7.68 -8.53 -10.94
CA THR A 162 -8.36 -8.55 -12.24
C THR A 162 -9.75 -9.16 -12.10
N THR A 163 -10.66 -8.78 -13.00
CA THR A 163 -12.00 -9.37 -13.06
C THR A 163 -12.03 -10.37 -14.20
N TYR A 164 -12.55 -11.56 -13.94
CA TYR A 164 -12.76 -12.56 -14.97
C TYR A 164 -14.08 -12.32 -15.72
N LYS A 165 -14.03 -12.42 -17.05
CA LYS A 165 -15.19 -12.32 -17.94
C LYS A 165 -15.50 -13.67 -18.58
N ASP A 166 -16.64 -14.23 -18.20
CA ASP A 166 -17.10 -15.53 -18.71
C ASP A 166 -17.41 -15.52 -20.22
N ASP A 167 -17.87 -14.38 -20.74
CA ASP A 167 -18.28 -14.21 -22.14
C ASP A 167 -17.09 -14.20 -23.10
N THR A 168 -15.97 -13.61 -22.70
CA THR A 168 -14.73 -13.54 -23.49
C THR A 168 -13.67 -14.55 -23.04
N ASN A 169 -13.91 -15.26 -21.93
CA ASN A 169 -12.93 -16.15 -21.28
C ASN A 169 -11.58 -15.44 -21.06
N SER A 170 -11.63 -14.20 -20.56
CA SER A 170 -10.45 -13.35 -20.39
C SER A 170 -10.47 -12.61 -19.06
N TRP A 171 -9.28 -12.17 -18.62
CA TRP A 171 -9.12 -11.25 -17.51
C TRP A 171 -9.17 -9.82 -18.02
N GLU A 172 -9.87 -8.97 -17.28
CA GLU A 172 -9.99 -7.54 -17.55
C GLU A 172 -9.57 -6.72 -16.33
N LEU A 173 -9.31 -5.44 -16.58
CA LEU A 173 -8.98 -4.46 -15.55
C LEU A 173 -10.05 -4.44 -14.45
N SER A 174 -9.63 -4.56 -13.20
CA SER A 174 -10.48 -4.30 -12.04
C SER A 174 -9.98 -3.06 -11.32
N ILE A 175 -10.67 -1.93 -11.49
CA ILE A 175 -10.20 -0.67 -10.93
C ILE A 175 -10.44 -0.65 -9.41
N SER A 176 -9.39 -0.38 -8.63
CA SER A 176 -9.47 -0.34 -7.16
C SER A 176 -10.40 0.77 -6.68
N SER A 177 -11.46 0.40 -5.96
CA SER A 177 -12.37 1.38 -5.34
C SER A 177 -11.68 2.18 -4.24
N LEU A 178 -10.67 1.61 -3.57
CA LEU A 178 -9.87 2.35 -2.58
C LEU A 178 -9.19 3.55 -3.21
N GLY A 179 -8.70 3.38 -4.44
CA GLY A 179 -7.96 4.41 -5.14
C GLY A 179 -8.82 5.40 -5.92
N SER A 180 -9.97 4.98 -6.45
CA SER A 180 -10.82 5.83 -7.28
C SER A 180 -11.68 6.82 -6.50
N GLU A 181 -12.03 6.51 -5.25
CA GLU A 181 -12.91 7.35 -4.44
C GLU A 181 -12.30 8.73 -4.14
N PHE A 182 -10.97 8.81 -4.05
CA PHE A 182 -10.28 10.08 -3.81
C PHE A 182 -10.34 11.06 -5.00
N PRO A 183 -9.94 10.69 -6.24
CA PRO A 183 -10.09 11.55 -7.41
C PRO A 183 -11.55 11.92 -7.72
N VAL A 184 -12.51 11.01 -7.47
CA VAL A 184 -13.94 11.26 -7.72
C VAL A 184 -14.55 12.19 -6.66
N ARG A 185 -14.41 11.87 -5.37
CA ARG A 185 -15.19 12.54 -4.31
C ARG A 185 -14.45 13.66 -3.60
N PHE A 186 -13.13 13.54 -3.44
CA PHE A 186 -12.34 14.53 -2.69
C PHE A 186 -11.90 15.66 -3.60
N ILE A 187 -11.03 15.37 -4.58
CA ILE A 187 -10.51 16.42 -5.48
C ILE A 187 -11.42 16.72 -6.68
N LYS A 188 -12.44 15.87 -6.93
CA LYS A 188 -13.46 16.03 -7.99
C LYS A 188 -12.87 16.25 -9.39
N LEU A 189 -11.78 15.55 -9.68
CA LEU A 189 -11.10 15.60 -10.98
C LEU A 189 -11.46 14.42 -11.90
N LEU A 190 -12.22 13.45 -11.38
CA LEU A 190 -12.74 12.33 -12.15
C LEU A 190 -14.27 12.32 -12.06
N ASP A 191 -14.96 12.21 -13.20
CA ASP A 191 -16.41 12.07 -13.22
C ASP A 191 -16.78 10.68 -12.69
N ALA A 192 -17.68 10.61 -11.71
CA ALA A 192 -18.13 9.34 -11.14
C ALA A 192 -18.63 8.36 -12.22
N SER A 193 -19.25 8.88 -13.27
CA SER A 193 -19.76 8.08 -14.40
C SER A 193 -18.66 7.44 -15.26
N THR A 194 -17.44 7.98 -15.27
CA THR A 194 -16.28 7.36 -15.95
C THR A 194 -15.76 6.13 -15.21
N PHE A 195 -15.95 6.08 -13.88
CA PHE A 195 -15.60 4.91 -13.08
C PHE A 195 -16.70 3.83 -13.18
N ASP A 196 -17.98 4.23 -13.08
CA ASP A 196 -19.13 3.32 -13.19
C ASP A 196 -19.21 2.65 -14.58
N ALA A 197 -18.68 3.29 -15.62
CA ALA A 197 -18.59 2.75 -16.97
C ALA A 197 -17.37 1.84 -17.21
N GLY A 198 -16.46 1.69 -16.24
CA GLY A 198 -15.22 0.92 -16.37
C GLY A 198 -14.18 1.56 -17.30
N THR A 199 -14.41 2.80 -17.77
CA THR A 199 -13.54 3.49 -18.72
C THR A 199 -12.49 4.30 -17.98
N PHE A 200 -11.43 3.61 -17.54
CA PHE A 200 -10.22 4.23 -17.00
C PHE A 200 -9.33 4.83 -18.12
N ASP A 201 -9.94 5.47 -19.12
CA ASP A 201 -9.28 5.97 -20.33
C ASP A 201 -8.53 7.27 -20.08
N ASN A 202 -7.34 7.39 -20.68
CA ASN A 202 -6.43 8.53 -20.54
C ASN A 202 -5.89 8.78 -19.11
N VAL A 203 -6.01 7.82 -18.18
CA VAL A 203 -5.29 7.87 -16.91
C VAL A 203 -3.87 7.34 -17.11
N THR A 204 -2.89 8.19 -16.84
CA THR A 204 -1.46 7.91 -17.00
C THR A 204 -0.73 8.04 -15.67
N TYR A 205 0.56 7.69 -15.65
CA TYR A 205 1.43 7.97 -14.49
C TYR A 205 1.43 9.46 -14.10
N ASP A 206 1.45 10.36 -15.09
CA ASP A 206 1.37 11.80 -14.85
C ASP A 206 -0.01 12.25 -14.34
N THR A 207 -1.08 11.55 -14.74
CA THR A 207 -2.43 11.79 -14.20
C THR A 207 -2.48 11.45 -12.70
N LEU A 208 -1.97 10.27 -12.31
CA LEU A 208 -1.88 9.89 -10.89
C LEU A 208 -1.05 10.88 -10.10
N ARG A 209 0.12 11.23 -10.62
CA ARG A 209 0.99 12.25 -10.04
C ARG A 209 0.24 13.57 -9.84
N GLY A 210 -0.46 14.06 -10.87
CA GLY A 210 -1.28 15.26 -10.80
C GLY A 210 -2.31 15.20 -9.66
N TRP A 211 -3.05 14.09 -9.54
CA TRP A 211 -4.01 13.89 -8.46
C TRP A 211 -3.37 13.86 -7.07
N MET A 212 -2.20 13.23 -6.92
CA MET A 212 -1.44 13.24 -5.66
C MET A 212 -1.08 14.68 -5.24
N TYR A 213 -0.55 15.49 -6.16
CA TYR A 213 -0.19 16.89 -5.91
C TYR A 213 -1.40 17.78 -5.66
N THR A 214 -2.49 17.61 -6.42
CA THR A 214 -3.73 18.37 -6.18
C THR A 214 -4.30 18.04 -4.80
N GLY A 215 -4.39 16.75 -4.45
CA GLY A 215 -4.87 16.33 -3.13
C GLY A 215 -3.95 16.78 -2.00
N TRP A 216 -2.64 16.84 -2.25
CA TRP A 216 -1.68 17.43 -1.32
C TRP A 216 -2.03 18.90 -1.08
N GLN A 217 -2.09 19.72 -2.12
CA GLN A 217 -2.35 21.16 -1.99
C GLN A 217 -3.72 21.47 -1.39
N MET A 218 -4.77 20.73 -1.77
CA MET A 218 -6.13 20.96 -1.27
C MET A 218 -6.31 20.60 0.19
N TYR A 219 -5.54 19.62 0.69
CA TYR A 219 -5.75 19.03 2.01
C TYR A 219 -4.49 19.02 2.88
N GLU A 220 -3.53 19.89 2.58
CA GLU A 220 -2.24 19.93 3.29
C GLU A 220 -2.41 20.11 4.80
N ASP A 221 -3.36 20.95 5.19
CA ASP A 221 -3.65 21.29 6.58
C ASP A 221 -4.57 20.29 7.29
N THR A 222 -5.18 19.35 6.55
CA THR A 222 -6.35 18.59 7.02
C THR A 222 -6.21 17.08 6.87
N LEU A 223 -5.70 16.59 5.73
CA LEU A 223 -5.56 15.15 5.44
C LEU A 223 -4.09 14.72 5.27
N GLN A 224 -3.15 15.65 5.12
CA GLN A 224 -1.73 15.32 5.07
C GLN A 224 -1.14 15.26 6.48
N THR A 225 -1.11 14.06 7.05
CA THR A 225 -0.58 13.82 8.39
C THR A 225 0.92 13.50 8.37
N THR A 226 1.70 14.33 7.68
CA THR A 226 3.15 14.11 7.44
C THR A 226 4.04 15.10 8.19
N TRP A 227 3.47 15.96 9.05
CA TRP A 227 4.21 16.95 9.82
C TRP A 227 5.26 16.28 10.74
N PRO A 228 6.56 16.58 10.58
CA PRO A 228 7.63 15.86 11.28
C PRO A 228 8.07 16.52 12.60
N ASP A 229 7.75 17.80 12.82
CA ASP A 229 8.07 18.47 14.08
C ASP A 229 6.99 18.15 15.13
N LEU A 230 7.33 17.19 15.99
CA LEU A 230 6.46 16.71 17.06
C LEU A 230 6.83 17.32 18.42
N THR A 231 7.52 18.47 18.44
CA THR A 231 7.96 19.15 19.68
C THR A 231 6.83 19.31 20.70
N PRO A 232 5.61 19.80 20.35
CA PRO A 232 4.54 19.94 21.34
C PRO A 232 4.11 18.60 21.96
N PHE A 233 4.06 17.53 21.15
CA PHE A 233 3.68 16.19 21.60
C PHE A 233 4.74 15.60 22.54
N GLN A 234 6.01 15.74 22.18
CA GLN A 234 7.14 15.25 22.97
C GLN A 234 7.29 16.04 24.28
N ALA A 235 7.13 17.37 24.26
CA ALA A 235 7.17 18.22 25.45
C ALA A 235 6.01 17.92 26.43
N ALA A 236 4.87 17.46 25.92
CA ALA A 236 3.75 16.99 26.74
C ALA A 236 3.98 15.58 27.36
N GLY A 237 5.14 14.96 27.13
CA GLY A 237 5.48 13.64 27.63
C GLY A 237 4.91 12.48 26.79
N GLY A 238 4.41 12.77 25.59
CA GLY A 238 3.82 11.78 24.69
C GLY A 238 4.79 10.66 24.30
N LYS A 239 4.23 9.48 24.06
CA LYS A 239 4.97 8.29 23.60
C LYS A 239 4.24 7.66 22.41
N VAL A 240 5.00 7.19 21.42
CA VAL A 240 4.51 6.55 20.21
C VAL A 240 5.15 5.18 20.06
N LEU A 241 4.30 4.16 19.96
CA LEU A 241 4.67 2.85 19.40
C LEU A 241 4.01 2.77 18.02
N HIS A 242 4.82 2.84 16.98
CA HIS A 242 4.39 2.73 15.60
C HIS A 242 4.81 1.35 15.12
N PHE A 243 3.88 0.59 14.55
CA PHE A 243 4.21 -0.66 13.88
C PHE A 243 3.65 -0.66 12.46
N HIS A 244 4.31 -1.39 11.57
CA HIS A 244 3.88 -1.55 10.18
C HIS A 244 4.26 -2.94 9.69
N GLY A 245 3.37 -3.62 8.97
CA GLY A 245 3.70 -4.86 8.30
C GLY A 245 4.81 -4.67 7.26
N GLU A 246 5.83 -5.51 7.27
CA GLU A 246 6.92 -5.46 6.29
C GLU A 246 6.43 -5.88 4.88
N SER A 247 5.40 -6.74 4.83
CA SER A 247 4.73 -7.19 3.61
C SER A 247 3.38 -6.50 3.39
N ASP A 248 3.21 -5.27 3.90
CA ASP A 248 1.97 -4.52 3.72
C ASP A 248 1.73 -4.23 2.23
N ASN A 249 0.63 -4.79 1.74
CA ASN A 249 0.17 -4.79 0.35
C ASN A 249 -0.83 -3.66 0.06
N SER A 250 -1.15 -2.86 1.07
CA SER A 250 -2.11 -1.76 1.01
C SER A 250 -1.39 -0.43 1.20
N VAL A 251 -0.60 -0.28 2.26
CA VAL A 251 0.20 0.92 2.54
C VAL A 251 1.67 0.56 2.39
N PRO A 252 2.45 1.26 1.55
CA PRO A 252 3.88 0.97 1.42
C PRO A 252 4.61 1.12 2.77
N THR A 253 5.18 0.05 3.30
CA THR A 253 5.95 0.06 4.57
C THR A 253 7.04 1.12 4.61
N ALA A 254 7.68 1.37 3.45
CA ALA A 254 8.72 2.39 3.31
C ALA A 254 8.22 3.80 3.66
N SER A 255 6.92 4.07 3.59
CA SER A 255 6.33 5.35 3.98
C SER A 255 6.48 5.62 5.48
N SER A 256 6.25 4.61 6.33
CA SER A 256 6.46 4.71 7.78
C SER A 256 7.93 4.88 8.14
N VAL A 257 8.82 4.17 7.45
CA VAL A 257 10.28 4.36 7.61
C VAL A 257 10.67 5.78 7.25
N ARG A 258 10.21 6.29 6.10
CA ARG A 258 10.48 7.66 5.65
C ARG A 258 9.95 8.70 6.65
N TYR A 259 8.75 8.51 7.18
CA TYR A 259 8.18 9.44 8.16
C TYR A 259 8.95 9.42 9.48
N HIS A 260 9.30 8.24 10.00
CA HIS A 260 10.13 8.10 11.18
C HIS A 260 11.49 8.81 11.02
N GLU A 261 12.15 8.61 9.89
CA GLU A 261 13.41 9.30 9.56
C GLU A 261 13.25 10.82 9.38
N SER A 262 12.10 11.27 8.86
CA SER A 262 11.78 12.69 8.79
C SER A 262 11.64 13.31 10.19
N VAL A 263 10.94 12.63 11.11
CA VAL A 263 10.83 13.09 12.50
C VAL A 263 12.20 13.11 13.17
N ARG A 264 13.01 12.06 12.98
CA ARG A 264 14.38 11.99 13.53
C ARG A 264 15.23 13.18 13.07
N SER A 265 15.26 13.42 11.76
CA SER A 265 16.12 14.47 11.17
C SER A 265 15.66 15.88 11.53
N VAL A 266 14.34 16.13 11.62
CA VAL A 266 13.79 17.45 11.97
C VAL A 266 13.90 17.74 13.47
N MET A 267 13.65 16.76 14.34
CA MET A 267 13.73 16.93 15.79
C MET A 267 15.17 16.97 16.32
N TYR A 268 16.11 16.34 15.61
CA TYR A 268 17.52 16.20 16.04
C TYR A 268 18.53 16.54 14.91
N PRO A 269 18.46 17.73 14.30
CA PRO A 269 19.23 18.05 13.08
C PRO A 269 20.75 18.15 13.30
N ASN A 270 21.18 18.37 14.56
CA ASN A 270 22.59 18.57 14.92
C ASN A 270 23.23 17.36 15.62
N MET A 271 22.56 16.21 15.60
CA MET A 271 23.07 14.96 16.19
C MET A 271 23.53 13.99 15.12
N THR A 272 24.46 13.10 15.45
CA THR A 272 24.80 11.98 14.57
C THR A 272 23.61 11.02 14.41
N PHE A 273 23.67 10.12 13.43
CA PHE A 273 22.60 9.15 13.20
C PHE A 273 22.30 8.29 14.45
N ASN A 274 23.34 7.77 15.12
CA ASN A 274 23.17 6.92 16.29
C ASN A 274 22.59 7.70 17.48
N GLU A 275 23.11 8.89 17.76
CA GLU A 275 22.63 9.74 18.86
C GLU A 275 21.18 10.19 18.65
N SER A 276 20.84 10.61 17.43
CA SER A 276 19.47 11.02 17.08
C SER A 276 18.49 9.85 17.14
N THR A 277 18.91 8.65 16.72
CA THR A 277 18.10 7.42 16.82
C THR A 277 17.83 7.05 18.27
N GLU A 278 18.85 7.09 19.12
CA GLU A 278 18.69 6.85 20.56
C GLU A 278 17.79 7.92 21.21
N ALA A 279 17.98 9.19 20.85
CA ALA A 279 17.18 10.28 21.36
C ALA A 279 15.70 10.14 20.99
N LEU A 280 15.39 9.84 19.73
CA LEU A 280 14.04 9.57 19.25
C LEU A 280 13.45 8.33 19.92
N GLY A 281 14.22 7.24 20.01
CA GLY A 281 13.82 5.96 20.58
C GLY A 281 13.42 5.99 22.06
N ARG A 282 13.67 7.10 22.78
CA ARG A 282 13.15 7.31 24.15
C ARG A 282 11.66 7.64 24.19
N TRP A 283 11.05 8.01 23.07
CA TRP A 283 9.64 8.40 23.03
C TRP A 283 8.88 8.00 21.78
N TYR A 284 9.55 7.77 20.64
CA TYR A 284 8.93 7.27 19.41
C TYR A 284 9.78 6.12 18.87
N ARG A 285 9.16 4.94 18.75
CA ARG A 285 9.77 3.75 18.14
C ARG A 285 8.91 3.25 16.98
N LEU A 286 9.56 2.89 15.88
CA LEU A 286 8.97 2.16 14.75
C LEU A 286 9.38 0.68 14.82
N PHE A 287 8.41 -0.21 14.69
CA PHE A 287 8.59 -1.66 14.60
C PHE A 287 8.07 -2.15 13.26
N LEU A 288 8.96 -2.62 12.40
CA LEU A 288 8.54 -3.35 11.20
C LEU A 288 8.28 -4.80 11.57
N ILE A 289 7.17 -5.36 11.10
CA ILE A 289 6.71 -6.70 11.47
C ILE A 289 6.89 -7.63 10.25
N PRO A 290 7.93 -8.49 10.23
CA PRO A 290 8.18 -9.42 9.13
C PRO A 290 6.96 -10.27 8.78
N GLY A 291 6.64 -10.35 7.49
CA GLY A 291 5.53 -11.14 6.96
C GLY A 291 4.12 -10.71 7.39
N ALA A 292 3.95 -9.61 8.14
CA ALA A 292 2.64 -9.02 8.34
C ALA A 292 2.25 -8.17 7.12
N ALA A 293 1.00 -8.30 6.67
CA ALA A 293 0.37 -7.48 5.63
C ALA A 293 -0.39 -6.30 6.27
N ASP A 294 -1.39 -5.73 5.58
CA ASP A 294 -2.22 -4.65 6.11
C ASP A 294 -3.04 -5.12 7.32
N CYS A 295 -2.47 -4.96 8.51
CA CYS A 295 -3.06 -5.34 9.80
C CYS A 295 -3.55 -6.80 9.90
N THR A 296 -3.04 -7.65 9.03
CA THR A 296 -3.36 -9.08 8.92
C THR A 296 -2.08 -9.86 8.63
N THR A 297 -2.20 -11.18 8.55
CA THR A 297 -1.13 -12.04 8.04
C THR A 297 -1.04 -11.91 6.53
N ASN A 298 0.17 -11.83 5.99
CA ASN A 298 0.44 -11.90 4.54
C ASN A 298 0.16 -13.29 4.00
#